data_AF-A0A7S3Z3U3-F1
#
_entry.id   AF-A0A7S3Z3U3-F1
#
_cell.length_a   1.000
_cell.length_b   1.000
_cell.length_c   1.000
_cell.angle_alpha   90.00
_cell.angle_beta   90.00
_cell.angle_gamma   90.00
#
_symmetry.space_group_name_H-M   'P 1'
#
loop_
_entity.id
_entity.type
_entity.pdbx_description
1 polymer ?
#
loop_
_entity_poly.entity_id
_entity_poly.type
_entity_poly.pdbx_seq_one_letter_code
_entity_poly.pdbx_strand_id
1 'polypeptide(L)'
;YRKKFPEFYRNGSDGSDNIRQLCVKYWEGLNWVLLYYYQGCADWGWFFPYHYAPLSSEMAKCSLQDFAPPVFEEGTPYLPLEQLLSVLPPHSKKFLPPSFRVFYDKGSPIQHWYPEKFDQDQNFKRAPWEAIALIPFIDEKVLRSAIKDKKCIEQLSEAEKARNSSSGQSFSYRYKLPSKPQPRPQPPLKGGVPSEGGVPGE
;
A
#
# COMPACT_ATOMS: atom_id res chain seq x y z
N TYR A 1 -14.88 -11.08 23.33
CA TYR A 1 -13.96 -11.65 22.32
C TYR A 1 -14.58 -12.82 21.56
N ARG A 2 -14.84 -13.98 22.19
CA ARG A 2 -15.47 -15.14 21.50
C ARG A 2 -16.82 -14.86 20.82
N LYS A 3 -17.64 -13.95 21.38
CA LYS A 3 -18.89 -13.47 20.75
C LYS A 3 -18.67 -12.54 19.56
N LYS A 4 -17.54 -11.82 19.54
CA LYS A 4 -17.18 -10.86 18.48
C LYS A 4 -16.51 -11.55 17.29
N PHE A 5 -15.80 -12.64 17.56
CA PHE A 5 -15.12 -13.45 16.56
C PHE A 5 -15.61 -14.89 16.57
N PRO A 6 -16.92 -15.12 16.37
CA PRO A 6 -17.47 -16.47 16.45
C PRO A 6 -16.79 -17.42 15.46
N GLU A 7 -16.32 -16.97 14.30
CA GLU A 7 -15.65 -17.76 13.28
C GLU A 7 -14.38 -18.48 13.77
N PHE A 8 -13.60 -17.89 14.69
CA PHE A 8 -12.42 -18.57 15.26
C PHE A 8 -12.79 -19.51 16.42
N TYR A 9 -14.01 -19.44 16.95
CA TYR A 9 -14.44 -20.18 18.15
C TYR A 9 -15.69 -21.05 17.94
N ARG A 10 -16.32 -21.01 16.77
CA ARG A 10 -17.40 -21.90 16.32
C ARG A 10 -16.73 -23.11 15.69
N ASN A 11 -16.45 -24.09 16.52
CA ASN A 11 -16.62 -25.53 16.29
C ASN A 11 -15.97 -26.24 17.46
N GLY A 12 -16.75 -27.09 18.15
CA GLY A 12 -16.20 -28.03 19.12
C GLY A 12 -15.08 -28.85 18.45
N SER A 13 -14.00 -29.09 19.17
CA SER A 13 -12.74 -29.74 18.75
C SER A 13 -11.90 -29.08 17.62
N ASP A 14 -12.45 -28.18 16.81
CA ASP A 14 -11.77 -27.62 15.60
C ASP A 14 -11.39 -26.12 15.74
N GLY A 15 -11.92 -25.43 16.75
CA GLY A 15 -11.59 -24.02 17.03
C GLY A 15 -10.17 -23.78 17.56
N SER A 16 -9.53 -24.79 18.16
CA SER A 16 -8.14 -24.67 18.64
C SER A 16 -7.15 -24.51 17.49
N ASP A 17 -7.38 -25.19 16.38
CA ASP A 17 -6.47 -25.21 15.23
C ASP A 17 -6.54 -23.89 14.47
N ASN A 18 -7.73 -23.29 14.33
CA ASN A 18 -7.90 -21.95 13.75
C ASN A 18 -7.19 -20.87 14.59
N ILE A 19 -7.30 -20.93 15.92
CA ILE A 19 -6.61 -20.00 16.82
C ILE A 19 -5.10 -20.21 16.75
N ARG A 20 -4.65 -21.47 16.70
CA ARG A 20 -3.22 -21.79 16.55
C ARG A 20 -2.68 -21.24 15.24
N GLN A 21 -3.38 -21.40 14.13
CA GLN A 21 -2.99 -20.84 12.83
C GLN A 21 -2.92 -19.31 12.87
N LEU A 22 -3.90 -18.65 13.48
CA LEU A 22 -3.89 -17.20 13.69
C LEU A 22 -2.64 -16.75 14.49
N CYS A 23 -2.34 -17.44 15.59
CA CYS A 23 -1.16 -17.16 16.41
C CYS A 23 0.15 -17.40 15.64
N VAL A 24 0.24 -18.49 14.87
CA VAL A 24 1.41 -18.78 14.03
C VAL A 24 1.61 -17.69 12.99
N LYS A 25 0.55 -17.29 12.25
CA LYS A 25 0.63 -16.18 11.28
C LYS A 25 1.01 -14.85 11.93
N TYR A 26 0.59 -14.62 13.17
CA TYR A 26 1.00 -13.44 13.91
C TYR A 26 2.49 -13.47 14.26
N TRP A 27 3.03 -14.62 14.69
CA TRP A 27 4.47 -14.81 14.91
C TRP A 27 5.28 -14.67 13.62
N GLU A 28 4.80 -15.24 12.50
CA GLU A 28 5.40 -15.04 11.18
C GLU A 28 5.49 -13.55 10.85
N GLY A 29 4.43 -12.79 11.11
CA GLY A 29 4.42 -11.35 10.83
C GLY A 29 5.36 -10.53 11.69
N LEU A 30 5.50 -10.87 12.97
CA LEU A 30 6.51 -10.25 13.83
C LEU A 30 7.93 -10.53 13.31
N ASN A 31 8.20 -11.76 12.88
CA ASN A 31 9.48 -12.12 12.28
C ASN A 31 9.72 -11.39 10.95
N TRP A 32 8.70 -11.32 10.07
CA TRP A 32 8.76 -10.58 8.80
C TRP A 32 9.07 -9.10 9.03
N VAL A 33 8.39 -8.46 9.99
CA VAL A 33 8.67 -7.05 10.35
C VAL A 33 10.09 -6.89 10.88
N LEU A 34 10.57 -7.80 11.73
CA LEU A 34 11.94 -7.72 12.25
C LEU A 34 12.97 -7.80 11.10
N LEU A 35 12.79 -8.75 10.17
CA LEU A 35 13.66 -8.86 8.99
C LEU A 35 13.57 -7.60 8.11
N TYR A 36 12.37 -7.05 7.90
CA TYR A 36 12.17 -5.83 7.12
C TYR A 36 13.08 -4.68 7.59
N TYR A 37 13.17 -4.47 8.90
CA TYR A 37 13.99 -3.39 9.47
C TYR A 37 15.49 -3.65 9.44
N TYR A 38 15.93 -4.91 9.64
CA TYR A 38 17.34 -5.23 9.82
C TYR A 38 18.04 -5.79 8.58
N GLN A 39 17.28 -6.41 7.67
CA GLN A 39 17.80 -7.14 6.50
C GLN A 39 17.09 -6.74 5.20
N GLY A 40 16.07 -5.87 5.26
CA GLY A 40 15.25 -5.51 4.10
C GLY A 40 14.06 -6.45 3.91
N CYS A 41 13.32 -6.25 2.82
CA CYS A 41 12.10 -7.00 2.55
C CYS A 41 12.39 -8.49 2.34
N ALA A 42 11.94 -9.33 3.29
CA ALA A 42 12.18 -10.78 3.24
C ALA A 42 11.26 -11.51 2.24
N ASP A 43 10.02 -11.02 2.06
CA ASP A 43 9.03 -11.59 1.14
C ASP A 43 8.02 -10.50 0.75
N TRP A 44 7.92 -10.22 -0.55
CA TRP A 44 7.00 -9.21 -1.10
C TRP A 44 5.54 -9.68 -1.20
N GLY A 45 5.31 -10.99 -1.20
CA GLY A 45 3.98 -11.61 -1.29
C GLY A 45 3.39 -11.96 0.09
N TRP A 46 4.21 -11.99 1.14
CA TRP A 46 3.73 -12.25 2.49
C TRP A 46 2.80 -11.13 3.00
N PHE A 47 1.68 -11.53 3.61
CA PHE A 47 0.79 -10.64 4.34
C PHE A 47 0.13 -11.39 5.50
N PHE A 48 -0.40 -10.64 6.48
CA PHE A 48 -1.19 -11.20 7.56
C PHE A 48 -2.66 -11.36 7.13
N PRO A 49 -3.19 -12.60 6.97
CA PRO A 49 -4.47 -12.84 6.30
C PRO A 49 -5.69 -12.75 7.22
N TYR A 50 -5.63 -11.85 8.21
CA TYR A 50 -6.72 -11.64 9.17
C TYR A 50 -6.87 -10.15 9.48
N HIS A 51 -8.10 -9.67 9.62
CA HIS A 51 -8.36 -8.27 10.00
C HIS A 51 -8.07 -7.98 11.48
N TYR A 52 -7.87 -9.01 12.30
CA TYR A 52 -7.77 -8.90 13.76
C TYR A 52 -6.58 -9.69 14.30
N ALA A 53 -5.93 -9.13 15.30
CA ALA A 53 -4.88 -9.80 16.06
C ALA A 53 -5.45 -10.85 17.04
N PRO A 54 -4.70 -11.92 17.34
CA PRO A 54 -5.04 -12.86 18.41
C PRO A 54 -4.99 -12.19 19.79
N LEU A 55 -5.67 -12.78 20.77
CA LEU A 55 -5.50 -12.40 22.17
C LEU A 55 -4.11 -12.78 22.66
N SER A 56 -3.52 -11.93 23.51
CA SER A 56 -2.26 -12.25 24.21
C SER A 56 -2.36 -13.54 25.03
N SER A 57 -3.51 -13.84 25.61
CA SER A 57 -3.74 -15.10 26.35
C SER A 57 -3.73 -16.34 25.46
N GLU A 58 -4.14 -16.22 24.19
CA GLU A 58 -4.05 -17.34 23.22
C GLU A 58 -2.64 -17.46 22.65
N MET A 59 -1.97 -16.32 22.42
CA MET A 59 -0.54 -16.30 22.07
C MET A 59 0.32 -16.97 23.14
N ALA A 60 0.03 -16.74 24.43
CA ALA A 60 0.76 -17.37 25.53
C ALA A 60 0.58 -18.90 25.59
N LYS A 61 -0.54 -19.43 25.09
CA LYS A 61 -0.78 -20.88 24.98
C LYS A 61 -0.11 -21.49 23.75
N CYS A 62 0.08 -20.69 22.71
CA CYS A 62 0.81 -21.09 21.51
C CYS A 62 2.31 -20.94 21.78
N SER A 63 2.93 -21.99 22.32
CA SER A 63 4.36 -21.99 22.68
C SER A 63 5.22 -21.53 21.51
N LEU A 64 6.05 -20.52 21.75
CA LEU A 64 7.11 -20.08 20.84
C LEU A 64 8.12 -21.20 20.53
N GLN A 65 8.25 -22.19 21.41
CA GLN A 65 9.18 -23.30 21.22
C GLN A 65 8.77 -24.20 20.05
N ASP A 66 7.47 -24.22 19.73
CA ASP A 66 6.93 -24.97 18.59
C ASP A 66 6.87 -24.12 17.31
N PHE A 67 7.26 -22.84 17.39
CA PHE A 67 7.30 -21.95 16.24
C PHE A 67 8.63 -22.08 15.51
N ALA A 68 8.60 -22.70 14.34
CA ALA A 68 9.70 -22.64 13.38
C ALA A 68 9.53 -21.36 12.54
N PRO A 69 10.52 -20.45 12.49
CA PRO A 69 10.48 -19.30 11.60
C PRO A 69 10.26 -19.78 10.15
N PRO A 70 9.31 -19.18 9.41
CA PRO A 70 9.10 -19.56 8.03
C PRO A 70 10.33 -19.20 7.20
N VAL A 71 10.61 -20.02 6.18
CA VAL A 71 11.50 -19.61 5.10
C VAL A 71 10.70 -18.68 4.21
N PHE A 72 11.02 -17.40 4.29
CA PHE A 72 10.47 -16.39 3.40
C PHE A 72 11.07 -16.56 2.01
N GLU A 73 10.22 -16.60 1.00
CA GLU A 73 10.66 -16.60 -0.39
C GLU A 73 10.76 -15.14 -0.83
N GLU A 74 11.95 -14.70 -1.25
CA GLU A 74 12.13 -13.35 -1.77
C GLU A 74 11.38 -13.21 -3.10
N GLY A 75 10.09 -12.89 -3.00
CA GLY A 75 9.23 -12.62 -4.14
C GLY A 75 9.68 -11.36 -4.89
N THR A 76 9.02 -11.07 -6.01
CA THR A 76 9.25 -9.82 -6.74
C THR A 76 8.16 -8.81 -6.39
N PRO A 77 8.49 -7.51 -6.28
CA PRO A 77 7.48 -6.48 -6.15
C PRO A 77 6.49 -6.52 -7.32
N TYR A 78 5.23 -6.16 -7.06
CA TYR A 78 4.22 -5.99 -8.09
C TYR A 78 4.67 -4.96 -9.13
N LEU A 79 4.26 -5.15 -10.39
CA LEU A 79 4.37 -4.08 -11.37
C LEU A 79 3.43 -2.92 -10.98
N PRO A 80 3.77 -1.65 -11.33
CA PRO A 80 2.98 -0.50 -10.92
C PRO A 80 1.48 -0.62 -11.18
N LEU A 81 1.07 -1.15 -12.34
CA LEU A 81 -0.35 -1.32 -12.68
C LEU A 81 -1.03 -2.47 -11.93
N GLU A 82 -0.30 -3.55 -11.64
CA GLU A 82 -0.82 -4.66 -10.83
C GLU A 82 -1.05 -4.18 -9.39
N GLN A 83 -0.09 -3.42 -8.84
CA GLN A 83 -0.21 -2.80 -7.52
C GLN A 83 -1.37 -1.80 -7.48
N LEU A 84 -1.51 -0.94 -8.49
CA LEU A 84 -2.63 0.00 -8.54
C LEU A 84 -3.98 -0.73 -8.58
N LEU A 85 -4.07 -1.85 -9.30
CA LEU A 85 -5.27 -2.66 -9.33
C LEU A 85 -5.52 -3.38 -7.98
N SER A 86 -4.50 -3.69 -7.19
CA SER A 86 -4.66 -4.30 -5.87
C SER A 86 -5.03 -3.31 -4.76
N VAL A 87 -4.74 -2.01 -4.93
CA VAL A 87 -4.98 -0.99 -3.88
C VAL A 87 -6.12 -0.03 -4.18
N LEU A 88 -6.40 0.27 -5.45
CA LEU A 88 -7.35 1.33 -5.79
C LEU A 88 -8.81 0.87 -5.67
N PRO A 89 -9.68 1.67 -5.03
CA PRO A 89 -11.11 1.40 -5.02
C PRO A 89 -11.75 1.72 -6.39
N PRO A 90 -12.98 1.23 -6.66
CA PRO A 90 -13.70 1.49 -7.91
C PRO A 90 -13.80 2.96 -8.31
N HIS A 91 -13.97 3.86 -7.34
CA HIS A 91 -14.07 5.31 -7.54
C HIS A 91 -12.80 5.92 -8.17
N SER A 92 -11.67 5.24 -8.01
CA SER A 92 -10.35 5.66 -8.51
C SER A 92 -9.95 4.96 -9.80
N LYS A 93 -10.84 4.17 -10.44
CA LYS A 93 -10.51 3.39 -11.65
C LYS A 93 -9.98 4.24 -12.82
N LYS A 94 -10.28 5.54 -12.85
CA LYS A 94 -9.74 6.49 -13.85
C LYS A 94 -8.21 6.59 -13.88
N PHE A 95 -7.52 6.23 -12.80
CA PHE A 95 -6.05 6.24 -12.73
C PHE A 95 -5.40 5.00 -13.36
N LEU A 96 -6.20 4.00 -13.72
CA LEU A 96 -5.77 2.82 -14.44
C LEU A 96 -6.02 2.97 -15.95
N PRO A 97 -5.23 2.30 -16.81
CA PRO A 97 -5.51 2.19 -18.24
C PRO A 97 -6.88 1.53 -18.50
N PRO A 98 -7.56 1.83 -19.63
CA PRO A 98 -8.86 1.25 -19.96
C PRO A 98 -8.89 -0.29 -19.87
N SER A 99 -7.81 -0.97 -20.28
CA SER A 99 -7.70 -2.44 -20.23
C SER A 99 -7.73 -3.02 -18.82
N PHE A 100 -7.42 -2.23 -17.78
CA PHE A 100 -7.47 -2.63 -16.37
C PHE A 100 -8.80 -2.25 -15.69
N ARG A 101 -9.49 -1.21 -16.19
CA ARG A 101 -10.75 -0.72 -15.58
C ARG A 101 -11.87 -1.76 -15.61
N VAL A 102 -11.81 -2.68 -16.58
CA VAL A 102 -12.76 -3.76 -16.78
C VAL A 102 -12.86 -4.73 -15.60
N PHE A 103 -11.90 -4.72 -14.67
CA PHE A 103 -11.94 -5.58 -13.50
C PHE A 103 -12.90 -5.09 -12.41
N TYR A 104 -13.29 -3.81 -12.44
CA TYR A 104 -14.29 -3.22 -11.55
C TYR A 104 -15.73 -3.39 -12.07
N ASP A 105 -15.88 -3.75 -13.35
CA ASP A 105 -17.20 -3.81 -13.99
C ASP A 105 -17.93 -5.13 -13.64
N LYS A 106 -19.26 -5.10 -13.75
CA LYS A 106 -20.11 -6.28 -13.46
C LYS A 106 -19.72 -7.45 -14.35
N GLY A 107 -19.55 -8.63 -13.73
CA GLY A 107 -19.18 -9.87 -14.44
C GLY A 107 -17.67 -10.10 -14.56
N SER A 108 -16.83 -9.21 -14.02
CA SER A 108 -15.41 -9.50 -13.83
C SER A 108 -15.22 -10.66 -12.83
N PRO A 109 -14.32 -11.62 -13.08
CA PRO A 109 -14.07 -12.75 -12.18
C PRO A 109 -13.54 -12.30 -10.80
N ILE A 110 -12.91 -11.13 -10.75
CA ILE A 110 -12.31 -10.55 -9.54
C ILE A 110 -13.08 -9.35 -9.00
N GLN A 111 -14.30 -9.08 -9.50
CA GLN A 111 -15.11 -7.94 -9.09
C GLN A 111 -15.38 -7.92 -7.57
N HIS A 112 -15.53 -9.10 -6.98
CA HIS A 112 -15.87 -9.28 -5.56
C HIS A 112 -14.83 -8.70 -4.60
N TRP A 113 -13.59 -8.46 -5.05
CA TRP A 113 -12.57 -7.78 -4.27
C TRP A 113 -12.72 -6.26 -4.20
N TYR A 114 -13.59 -5.68 -5.02
CA TYR A 114 -13.76 -4.24 -5.16
C TYR A 114 -15.16 -3.77 -4.74
N PRO A 115 -15.56 -3.96 -3.47
CA PRO A 115 -16.87 -3.54 -3.02
C PRO A 115 -17.01 -2.01 -3.08
N GLU A 116 -18.14 -1.51 -3.56
CA GLU A 116 -18.47 -0.08 -3.49
C GLU A 116 -18.79 0.36 -2.05
N LYS A 117 -19.32 -0.56 -1.25
CA LYS A 117 -19.64 -0.39 0.17
C LYS A 117 -19.08 -1.58 0.95
N PHE A 118 -18.41 -1.31 2.05
CA PHE A 118 -17.84 -2.32 2.94
C PHE A 118 -18.11 -1.92 4.39
N ASP A 119 -18.13 -2.92 5.27
CA ASP A 119 -18.38 -2.70 6.68
C ASP A 119 -17.13 -2.15 7.38
N GLN A 120 -17.36 -1.29 8.37
CA GLN A 120 -16.31 -0.73 9.22
C GLN A 120 -16.57 -1.11 10.67
N ASP A 121 -15.62 -1.80 11.29
CA ASP A 121 -15.68 -2.14 12.71
C ASP A 121 -14.84 -1.13 13.52
N GLN A 122 -15.53 -0.27 14.28
CA GLN A 122 -14.87 0.68 15.17
C GLN A 122 -14.00 -0.01 16.22
N ASN A 123 -14.28 -1.26 16.58
CA ASN A 123 -13.48 -2.04 17.54
C ASN A 123 -13.10 -1.27 18.82
N PHE A 124 -14.08 -0.60 19.43
CA PHE A 124 -13.93 0.25 20.62
C PHE A 124 -13.05 1.49 20.44
N LYS A 125 -12.65 1.80 19.20
CA LYS A 125 -11.98 3.05 18.84
C LYS A 125 -12.99 4.18 18.74
N ARG A 126 -12.49 5.41 18.93
CA ARG A 126 -13.32 6.62 18.98
C ARG A 126 -13.37 7.30 17.63
N ALA A 127 -12.30 7.24 16.87
CA ALA A 127 -12.20 7.94 15.61
C ALA A 127 -12.47 7.00 14.42
N PRO A 128 -13.22 7.45 13.40
CA PRO A 128 -13.60 6.59 12.28
C PRO A 128 -12.43 6.10 11.45
N TRP A 129 -11.32 6.84 11.38
CA TRP A 129 -10.11 6.41 10.66
C TRP A 129 -9.32 5.32 11.40
N GLU A 130 -9.66 5.02 12.66
CA GLU A 130 -9.10 3.90 13.41
C GLU A 130 -9.94 2.62 13.23
N ALA A 131 -11.10 2.73 12.56
CA ALA A 131 -11.97 1.60 12.31
C ALA A 131 -11.32 0.62 11.33
N ILE A 132 -11.60 -0.66 11.55
CA ILE A 132 -11.11 -1.74 10.70
C ILE A 132 -12.02 -1.80 9.48
N ALA A 133 -11.45 -1.60 8.30
CA ALA A 133 -12.13 -1.79 7.02
C ALA A 133 -12.23 -3.28 6.69
N LEU A 134 -13.44 -3.82 6.69
CA LEU A 134 -13.69 -5.24 6.39
C LEU A 134 -13.81 -5.45 4.88
N ILE A 135 -12.66 -5.41 4.21
CA ILE A 135 -12.51 -5.62 2.77
C ILE A 135 -11.90 -7.02 2.54
N PRO A 136 -12.37 -7.79 1.54
CA PRO A 136 -11.77 -9.08 1.21
C PRO A 136 -10.30 -8.94 0.80
N PHE A 137 -9.49 -9.94 1.15
CA PHE A 137 -8.10 -10.03 0.70
C PHE A 137 -8.02 -10.49 -0.76
N ILE A 138 -7.10 -9.90 -1.50
CA ILE A 138 -6.85 -10.23 -2.92
C ILE A 138 -5.91 -11.42 -3.00
N ASP A 139 -6.25 -12.40 -3.84
CA ASP A 139 -5.35 -13.50 -4.21
C ASP A 139 -4.48 -13.07 -5.39
N GLU A 140 -3.16 -13.00 -5.17
CA GLU A 140 -2.17 -12.58 -6.15
C GLU A 140 -2.22 -13.42 -7.44
N LYS A 141 -2.36 -14.74 -7.32
CA LYS A 141 -2.30 -15.67 -8.45
C LYS A 141 -3.53 -15.48 -9.32
N VAL A 142 -4.70 -15.35 -8.71
CA VAL A 142 -5.96 -15.11 -9.42
C VAL A 142 -5.96 -13.71 -10.06
N LEU A 143 -5.45 -12.68 -9.37
CA LEU A 143 -5.29 -11.34 -9.93
C LEU A 143 -4.43 -11.34 -11.19
N ARG A 144 -3.22 -11.92 -11.12
CA ARG A 144 -2.29 -11.99 -12.25
C ARG A 144 -2.83 -12.84 -13.39
N SER A 145 -3.52 -13.95 -13.10
CA SER A 145 -4.20 -14.75 -14.12
C SER A 145 -5.24 -13.91 -14.86
N ALA A 146 -6.08 -13.17 -14.14
CA ALA A 146 -7.11 -12.35 -14.76
C ALA A 146 -6.53 -11.25 -15.68
N ILE A 147 -5.41 -10.63 -15.29
CA ILE A 147 -4.67 -9.65 -16.10
C ILE A 147 -4.13 -10.30 -17.39
N LYS A 148 -3.57 -11.49 -17.27
CA LYS A 148 -3.02 -12.26 -18.40
C LYS A 148 -4.13 -12.71 -19.36
N ASP A 149 -5.22 -13.26 -18.84
CA ASP A 149 -6.34 -13.79 -19.64
C ASP A 149 -7.01 -12.70 -20.47
N LYS A 150 -7.15 -11.50 -19.91
CA LYS A 150 -7.67 -10.32 -20.63
C LYS A 150 -6.63 -9.61 -21.51
N LYS A 151 -5.38 -10.11 -21.56
CA LYS A 151 -4.27 -9.52 -22.32
C LYS A 151 -4.11 -8.02 -22.05
N CYS A 152 -4.25 -7.60 -20.79
CA CYS A 152 -4.30 -6.19 -20.43
C CYS A 152 -3.01 -5.44 -20.80
N ILE A 153 -1.86 -6.11 -20.66
CA ILE A 153 -0.52 -5.57 -20.95
C ILE A 153 -0.31 -5.31 -22.45
N GLU A 154 -0.84 -6.17 -23.32
CA GLU A 154 -0.73 -6.03 -24.78
C GLU A 154 -1.48 -4.80 -25.29
N GLN A 155 -2.57 -4.43 -24.62
CA GLN A 155 -3.43 -3.29 -24.96
C GLN A 155 -2.91 -1.93 -24.46
N LEU A 156 -1.81 -1.93 -23.69
CA LEU A 156 -1.23 -0.69 -23.20
C LEU A 156 -0.57 0.09 -24.34
N SER A 157 -0.65 1.42 -24.26
CA SER A 157 0.20 2.28 -25.08
C SER A 157 1.67 2.12 -24.71
N GLU A 158 2.58 2.51 -25.61
CA GLU A 158 4.03 2.40 -25.36
C GLU A 158 4.48 3.21 -24.13
N ALA A 159 3.88 4.38 -23.90
CA ALA A 159 4.12 5.17 -22.70
C ALA A 159 3.63 4.46 -21.42
N GLU A 160 2.51 3.73 -21.49
CA GLU A 160 1.98 2.96 -20.37
C GLU A 160 2.81 1.71 -20.07
N LYS A 161 3.33 1.03 -21.10
CA LYS A 161 4.29 -0.06 -20.93
C LYS A 161 5.58 0.43 -20.30
N ALA A 162 6.12 1.56 -20.78
CA ALA A 162 7.36 2.14 -20.27
C ALA A 162 7.26 2.52 -18.78
N ARG A 163 6.15 3.09 -18.33
CA ARG A 163 5.94 3.42 -16.90
C ARG A 163 5.58 2.20 -16.04
N ASN A 164 5.16 1.08 -16.62
CA ASN A 164 4.83 -0.16 -15.93
C ASN A 164 6.06 -1.09 -15.86
N SER A 165 7.18 -0.56 -15.38
CA SER A 165 8.45 -1.29 -15.24
C SER A 165 8.85 -1.43 -13.77
N SER A 166 9.52 -2.53 -13.43
CA SER A 166 10.13 -2.77 -12.12
C SER A 166 11.46 -2.04 -11.93
N SER A 167 12.03 -1.45 -12.97
CA SER A 167 13.32 -0.75 -12.93
C SER A 167 13.12 0.76 -12.70
N GLY A 168 13.34 1.23 -11.47
CA GLY A 168 13.50 2.65 -11.15
C GLY A 168 14.97 3.08 -11.23
N GLN A 169 15.23 4.38 -11.50
CA GLN A 169 16.56 4.97 -11.38
C GLN A 169 16.62 5.91 -10.19
N SER A 170 17.66 5.77 -9.37
CA SER A 170 17.97 6.71 -8.29
C SER A 170 18.92 7.78 -8.81
N PHE A 171 18.55 9.06 -8.63
CA PHE A 171 19.35 10.19 -9.07
C PHE A 171 20.05 10.86 -7.88
N SER A 172 21.33 11.20 -8.03
CA SER A 172 22.10 11.99 -7.06
C SER A 172 22.54 13.29 -7.69
N TYR A 173 22.12 14.41 -7.10
CA TYR A 173 22.44 15.75 -7.59
C TYR A 173 23.44 16.41 -6.64
N ARG A 174 24.52 16.95 -7.21
CA ARG A 174 25.52 17.71 -6.45
C ARG A 174 25.65 19.09 -7.07
N TYR A 175 25.33 20.11 -6.28
CA TYR A 175 25.61 21.48 -6.68
C TYR A 175 27.12 21.72 -6.71
N LYS A 176 27.64 22.24 -7.83
CA LYS A 176 29.03 22.68 -7.95
C LYS A 176 29.09 24.17 -7.64
N LEU A 177 29.71 24.51 -6.51
CA LEU A 177 29.97 25.91 -6.17
C LEU A 177 30.85 26.55 -7.27
N PRO A 178 30.49 27.75 -7.76
CA PRO A 178 31.37 28.49 -8.63
C PRO A 178 32.66 28.86 -7.89
N SER A 179 33.79 28.81 -8.60
CA SER A 179 35.13 29.13 -8.05
C SER A 179 35.29 30.59 -7.62
N LYS A 180 34.36 31.46 -8.03
CA LYS A 180 34.29 32.86 -7.60
C LYS A 180 32.94 33.13 -6.94
N PRO A 181 32.88 33.97 -5.89
CA PRO A 181 31.62 34.39 -5.29
C PRO A 181 30.72 35.02 -6.37
N GLN A 182 29.54 34.43 -6.59
CA GLN A 182 28.52 35.06 -7.42
C GLN A 182 28.00 36.30 -6.69
N PRO A 183 27.83 37.45 -7.37
CA PRO A 183 27.20 38.62 -6.75
C PRO A 183 25.83 38.22 -6.22
N ARG A 184 25.53 38.60 -4.97
CA ARG A 184 24.22 38.35 -4.38
C ARG A 184 23.16 39.01 -5.30
N PRO A 185 22.08 38.30 -5.70
CA PRO A 185 21.02 38.92 -6.49
C PRO A 185 20.53 40.16 -5.76
N GLN A 186 20.67 41.34 -6.37
CA GLN A 186 20.14 42.55 -5.77
C GLN A 186 18.62 42.54 -5.91
N PRO A 187 17.87 42.89 -4.86
CA PRO A 187 16.44 43.09 -5.01
C PRO A 187 16.18 44.12 -6.11
N PRO A 188 15.08 44.01 -6.88
CA PRO A 188 14.76 45.00 -7.89
C PRO A 188 14.76 46.38 -7.23
N LEU A 189 15.61 47.29 -7.71
CA LEU A 189 15.60 48.68 -7.30
C LEU A 189 14.18 49.19 -7.46
N LYS A 190 13.53 49.59 -6.36
CA LYS A 190 12.25 50.31 -6.44
C LYS A 190 12.45 51.47 -7.40
N GLY A 191 11.70 51.48 -8.49
CA GLY A 191 11.78 52.51 -9.52
C GLY A 191 11.79 53.89 -8.87
N GLY A 192 12.74 54.72 -9.29
CA GLY A 192 12.82 56.11 -8.85
C GLY A 192 11.47 56.77 -9.04
N VAL A 193 10.98 57.38 -7.96
CA VAL A 193 9.85 58.32 -8.03
C VAL A 193 10.26 59.42 -9.02
N PRO A 194 9.45 59.73 -10.06
CA PRO A 194 9.76 60.81 -10.97
C PRO A 194 9.87 62.12 -10.17
N SER A 195 10.93 62.88 -10.44
CA SER A 195 11.09 64.25 -9.95
C SER A 195 9.93 65.11 -10.46
N GLU A 196 9.01 65.53 -9.57
CA GLU A 196 8.08 66.58 -9.91
C GLU A 196 8.84 67.91 -9.94
N GLY A 197 8.79 68.55 -11.11
CA GLY A 197 9.32 69.88 -11.37
C GLY A 197 8.64 70.93 -10.51
N GLY A 198 9.42 71.97 -10.18
CA GLY A 198 9.04 73.02 -9.24
C GLY A 198 7.87 73.91 -9.65
N VAL A 199 7.45 74.72 -8.69
CA VAL A 199 6.70 75.96 -8.91
C VAL A 199 7.36 77.06 -8.06
N PRO A 200 7.61 78.26 -8.60
CA PRO A 200 8.36 79.32 -7.92
C PRO A 200 7.45 80.28 -7.12
N GLY A 201 7.98 80.75 -5.99
CA GLY A 201 7.79 82.08 -5.38
C GLY A 201 6.39 82.49 -4.89
N GLU A 202 6.26 82.74 -3.58
CA GLU A 202 6.28 84.08 -2.96
C GLU A 202 6.73 83.97 -1.49
#